data_AF-F8GDM2-F1
#
_entry.id   AF-F8GDM2-F1
#
_cell.length_a   1.000
_cell.length_b   1.000
_cell.length_c   1.000
_cell.angle_alpha   90.00
_cell.angle_beta   90.00
_cell.angle_gamma   90.00
#
_symmetry.space_group_name_H-M   'P 1'
#
loop_
_entity.id
_entity.type
_entity.pdbx_description
1 polymer ?
#
loop_
_entity_poly.entity_id
_entity_poly.type
_entity_poly.pdbx_seq_one_letter_code
_entity_poly.pdbx_strand_id
1 'polypeptide(L)'
;MNEEEKTSDFDFDLWSRLAQEEPEKFESMRQQLIDDLIAQAPAHFKPRMIGLQWQVDQVRKQASNPMAACLQISQKMWNNVLGENGLLNALQEPKKIIRTLEKAPAGKILSFERPKSGK
;
A
#
# COMPACT_ATOMS: atom_id res chain seq x y z
N MET A 1 27.01 -17.73 -20.86
CA MET A 1 25.77 -17.32 -21.56
C MET A 1 25.31 -16.09 -20.81
N ASN A 2 25.44 -14.92 -21.44
CA ASN A 2 25.32 -13.63 -20.77
C ASN A 2 23.88 -13.45 -20.27
N GLU A 3 23.70 -13.42 -18.95
CA GLU A 3 22.51 -12.83 -18.35
C GLU A 3 22.67 -11.32 -18.51
N GLU A 4 22.07 -10.77 -19.56
CA GLU A 4 21.86 -9.33 -19.67
C GLU A 4 21.08 -8.89 -18.43
N GLU A 5 21.76 -8.15 -17.55
CA GLU A 5 21.13 -7.36 -16.49
C GLU A 5 19.97 -6.60 -17.13
N LYS A 6 18.75 -7.02 -16.80
CA LYS A 6 17.52 -6.35 -17.22
C LYS A 6 17.45 -5.05 -16.41
N THR A 7 18.21 -4.05 -16.83
CA THR A 7 18.07 -2.67 -16.38
C THR A 7 16.59 -2.33 -16.55
N SER A 8 15.94 -1.91 -15.46
CA SER A 8 14.51 -1.64 -15.51
C SER A 8 14.23 -0.62 -16.61
N ASP A 9 13.18 -0.83 -17.40
CA ASP A 9 12.66 0.05 -18.45
C ASP A 9 12.07 1.38 -17.88
N PHE A 10 12.60 1.84 -16.74
CA PHE A 10 12.18 3.01 -16.00
C PHE A 10 13.17 4.16 -16.25
N ASP A 11 12.79 5.08 -17.12
CA ASP A 11 13.56 6.29 -17.42
C ASP A 11 13.35 7.35 -16.32
N PHE A 12 14.25 7.39 -15.34
CA PHE A 12 14.17 8.36 -14.25
C PHE A 12 14.20 9.82 -14.72
N ASP A 13 15.03 10.13 -15.72
CA ASP A 13 15.23 11.51 -16.20
C ASP A 13 13.97 12.05 -16.89
N LEU A 14 13.26 11.19 -17.61
CA LEU A 14 11.94 11.51 -18.17
C LEU A 14 10.93 11.82 -17.07
N TRP A 15 10.82 10.95 -16.06
CA TRP A 15 9.84 11.10 -14.98
C TRP A 15 10.13 12.32 -14.10
N SER A 16 11.41 12.62 -13.87
CA SER A 16 11.84 13.81 -13.14
C SER A 16 11.47 15.09 -13.88
N ARG A 17 11.72 15.14 -15.20
CA ARG A 17 11.30 16.27 -16.05
C ARG A 17 9.79 16.45 -16.06
N LEU A 18 9.03 15.36 -16.24
CA LEU A 18 7.56 15.40 -16.19
C LEU A 18 7.03 15.91 -14.86
N ALA A 19 7.64 15.54 -13.74
CA ALA A 19 7.22 16.03 -12.41
C ALA A 19 7.42 17.54 -12.25
N GLN A 20 8.38 18.14 -12.95
CA GLN A 20 8.66 19.59 -12.91
C GLN A 20 7.82 20.37 -13.93
N GLU A 21 7.70 19.85 -15.15
CA GLU A 21 7.11 20.56 -16.29
C GLU A 21 5.61 20.27 -16.47
N GLU A 22 5.18 19.03 -16.24
CA GLU A 22 3.80 18.55 -16.48
C GLU A 22 3.29 17.68 -15.30
N PRO A 23 3.06 18.25 -14.11
CA PRO A 23 2.76 17.49 -12.90
C PRO A 23 1.46 16.65 -13.00
N GLU A 24 0.45 17.13 -13.72
CA GLU A 24 -0.79 16.36 -13.94
C GLU A 24 -0.54 15.10 -14.78
N LYS A 25 0.29 15.21 -15.81
CA LYS A 25 0.68 14.09 -16.67
C LYS A 25 1.53 13.08 -15.92
N PHE A 26 2.45 13.56 -15.08
CA PHE A 26 3.20 12.70 -14.16
C PHE A 26 2.26 11.89 -13.26
N GLU A 27 1.25 12.53 -12.64
CA GLU A 27 0.31 11.82 -11.77
C GLU A 27 -0.55 10.81 -12.53
N SER A 28 -0.99 11.14 -13.75
CA SER A 28 -1.74 10.23 -14.61
C SER A 28 -0.90 8.99 -14.97
N MET A 29 0.34 9.19 -15.41
CA MET A 29 1.26 8.09 -15.75
C MET A 29 1.59 7.23 -14.53
N ARG A 30 1.84 7.86 -13.37
CA ARG A 30 2.07 7.17 -12.10
C ARG A 30 0.88 6.27 -11.75
N GLN A 31 -0.34 6.79 -11.87
CA GLN A 31 -1.55 6.03 -11.55
C GLN A 31 -1.71 4.84 -12.51
N GLN A 32 -1.50 5.06 -13.81
CA GLN A 32 -1.59 4.00 -14.81
C GLN A 32 -0.61 2.85 -14.55
N LEU A 33 0.66 3.15 -14.24
CA LEU A 33 1.64 2.12 -13.90
C LEU A 33 1.22 1.27 -12.69
N ILE A 34 0.64 1.91 -11.68
CA ILE A 34 0.17 1.22 -10.48
C ILE A 34 -1.05 0.35 -10.79
N ASP A 35 -2.00 0.87 -11.57
CA ASP A 35 -3.20 0.15 -11.96
C ASP A 35 -2.84 -1.08 -12.79
N ASP A 36 -1.87 -0.96 -13.71
CA ASP A 36 -1.34 -2.07 -14.50
C ASP A 36 -0.67 -3.12 -13.61
N LEU A 37 0.12 -2.70 -12.61
CA LEU A 37 0.74 -3.61 -11.64
C LEU A 37 -0.32 -4.37 -10.82
N ILE A 38 -1.37 -3.68 -10.37
CA ILE A 38 -2.50 -4.29 -9.66
C ILE A 38 -3.27 -5.25 -10.58
N ALA A 39 -3.45 -4.90 -11.85
CA ALA A 39 -4.16 -5.72 -12.82
C ALA A 39 -3.44 -7.05 -13.09
N GLN A 40 -2.10 -7.03 -13.11
CA GLN A 40 -1.25 -8.20 -13.31
C GLN A 40 -1.16 -9.13 -12.09
N ALA A 41 -1.53 -8.64 -10.90
CA ALA A 41 -1.42 -9.43 -9.68
C ALA A 41 -2.42 -10.62 -9.63
N PRO A 42 -2.09 -11.73 -8.94
CA PRO A 42 -3.02 -12.84 -8.73
C PRO A 42 -4.32 -12.38 -8.06
N ALA A 43 -5.45 -12.99 -8.44
CA ALA A 43 -6.78 -12.57 -7.98
C ALA A 43 -6.93 -12.50 -6.45
N HIS A 44 -6.29 -13.40 -5.70
CA HIS A 44 -6.31 -13.40 -4.24
C HIS A 44 -5.51 -12.25 -3.59
N PHE A 45 -4.55 -11.66 -4.32
CA PHE A 45 -3.77 -10.52 -3.84
C PHE A 45 -4.33 -9.16 -4.27
N LYS A 46 -5.11 -9.09 -5.35
CA LYS A 46 -5.68 -7.83 -5.85
C LYS A 46 -6.39 -6.99 -4.77
N PRO A 47 -7.28 -7.55 -3.91
CA PRO A 47 -7.96 -6.76 -2.88
C PRO A 47 -6.99 -6.11 -1.90
N ARG A 48 -5.92 -6.84 -1.53
CA ARG A 48 -4.89 -6.32 -0.62
C ARG A 48 -4.08 -5.21 -1.28
N MET A 49 -3.71 -5.36 -2.55
CA MET A 49 -2.96 -4.35 -3.28
C MET A 49 -3.75 -3.05 -3.47
N ILE A 50 -5.04 -3.17 -3.83
CA ILE A 50 -5.94 -2.01 -3.94
C ILE A 50 -6.04 -1.29 -2.60
N GLY A 51 -6.22 -2.04 -1.50
CA GLY A 51 -6.26 -1.46 -0.16
C GLY A 51 -4.96 -0.74 0.22
N LEU A 52 -3.81 -1.32 -0.12
CA LEU A 52 -2.51 -0.69 0.12
C LEU A 52 -2.34 0.60 -0.69
N GLN A 53 -2.70 0.57 -1.98
CA GLN A 53 -2.64 1.75 -2.83
C GLN A 53 -3.54 2.86 -2.31
N TRP A 54 -4.77 2.53 -1.87
CA TRP A 54 -5.66 3.50 -1.24
C TRP A 54 -5.02 4.14 0.00
N GLN A 55 -4.37 3.37 0.86
CA GLN A 55 -3.68 3.91 2.04
C GLN A 55 -2.55 4.86 1.64
N VAL A 56 -1.75 4.50 0.63
CA VAL A 56 -0.70 5.37 0.08
C VAL A 56 -1.31 6.68 -0.43
N ASP A 57 -2.39 6.61 -1.20
CA ASP A 57 -3.07 7.80 -1.73
C ASP A 57 -3.63 8.70 -0.62
N GLN A 58 -4.17 8.13 0.47
CA GLN A 58 -4.62 8.92 1.62
C GLN A 58 -3.44 9.63 2.31
N VAL A 59 -2.30 8.97 2.47
CA VAL A 59 -1.10 9.60 3.04
C VAL A 59 -0.65 10.77 2.17
N ARG A 60 -0.62 10.59 0.84
CA ARG A 60 -0.25 11.65 -0.09
C ARG A 60 -1.21 12.84 -0.05
N LYS A 61 -2.52 12.59 0.05
CA LYS A 61 -3.56 13.64 0.14
C LYS A 61 -3.51 14.44 1.43
N GLN A 62 -3.12 13.80 2.55
CA GLN A 62 -3.10 14.42 3.88
C GLN A 62 -1.77 15.09 4.21
N ALA A 63 -0.68 14.69 3.56
CA ALA A 63 0.64 15.26 3.81
C ALA A 63 0.73 16.72 3.35
N SER A 64 1.53 17.51 4.07
CA SER A 64 1.73 18.93 3.78
C SER A 64 2.52 19.20 2.50
N ASN A 65 3.34 18.24 2.06
CA ASN A 65 4.11 18.31 0.81
C ASN A 65 4.54 16.89 0.35
N PRO A 66 5.01 16.73 -0.90
CA PRO A 66 5.40 15.42 -1.44
C PRO A 66 6.52 14.72 -0.65
N MET A 67 7.48 15.47 -0.10
CA MET A 67 8.58 14.90 0.69
C MET A 67 8.07 14.34 2.03
N ALA A 68 7.14 15.05 2.69
CA ALA A 68 6.49 14.58 3.90
C ALA A 68 5.68 13.29 3.65
N ALA A 69 4.98 13.22 2.51
CA ALA A 69 4.31 11.99 2.10
C ALA A 69 5.30 10.83 1.91
N CYS A 70 6.40 11.07 1.21
CA CYS A 70 7.47 10.09 0.99
C CYS A 70 8.01 9.52 2.31
N LEU A 71 8.34 10.38 3.26
CA LEU A 71 8.84 9.97 4.57
C LEU A 71 7.79 9.15 5.34
N GLN A 72 6.53 9.57 5.34
CA GLN A 72 5.46 8.84 6.02
C GLN A 72 5.21 7.45 5.40
N ILE A 73 5.26 7.34 4.07
CA ILE A 73 5.13 6.06 3.36
C ILE A 73 6.31 5.16 3.71
N SER A 74 7.54 5.67 3.65
CA SER A 74 8.75 4.92 4.04
C SER A 74 8.68 4.43 5.47
N GLN A 75 8.24 5.27 6.42
CA GLN A 75 8.04 4.86 7.81
C GLN A 75 7.01 3.75 7.95
N LYS A 76 5.90 3.80 7.19
CA LYS A 76 4.91 2.70 7.17
C LYS A 76 5.50 1.40 6.63
N MET A 77 6.34 1.47 5.59
CA MET A 77 7.05 0.30 5.07
C MET A 77 7.97 -0.30 6.14
N TRP A 78 8.78 0.52 6.81
CA TRP A 78 9.64 0.09 7.90
C TRP A 78 8.86 -0.50 9.07
N ASN A 79 7.73 0.08 9.45
CA ASN A 79 6.88 -0.46 10.50
C ASN A 79 6.30 -1.84 10.14
N ASN A 80 6.01 -2.12 8.87
CA ASN A 80 5.58 -3.46 8.44
C ASN A 80 6.70 -4.51 8.54
N VAL A 81 7.97 -4.08 8.50
CA VAL A 81 9.12 -5.00 8.59
C VAL A 81 9.60 -5.14 10.03
N LEU A 82 9.86 -4.01 10.70
CA LEU A 82 10.53 -3.92 12.01
C LEU A 82 9.60 -3.54 13.16
N GLY A 83 8.33 -3.21 12.89
CA GLY A 83 7.37 -2.85 13.93
C GLY A 83 7.05 -4.01 14.87
N GLU A 84 6.33 -3.72 15.95
CA GLU A 84 5.95 -4.71 16.97
C GLU A 84 5.27 -5.96 16.39
N ASN A 85 4.43 -5.77 15.37
CA ASN A 85 3.77 -6.85 14.62
C ASN A 85 4.31 -7.00 13.20
N GLY A 86 5.54 -6.53 12.96
CA GLY A 86 6.21 -6.58 11.67
C GLY A 86 6.75 -7.96 11.32
N LEU A 87 7.22 -8.10 10.09
CA LEU A 87 7.76 -9.34 9.55
C LEU A 87 8.87 -9.95 10.41
N LEU A 88 9.81 -9.14 10.91
CA LEU A 88 10.94 -9.66 11.69
C LEU A 88 10.47 -10.33 12.99
N ASN A 89 9.54 -9.71 13.71
CA ASN A 89 8.95 -10.31 14.91
C ASN A 89 8.14 -11.56 14.58
N ALA A 90 7.46 -11.59 13.43
CA ALA A 90 6.75 -12.77 12.96
C ALA A 90 7.66 -13.96 12.70
N LEU A 91 8.87 -13.71 12.19
CA LEU A 91 9.86 -14.74 11.92
C LEU A 91 10.57 -15.21 13.19
N GLN A 92 10.82 -14.30 14.15
CA GLN A 92 11.50 -14.63 15.41
C GLN A 92 10.60 -15.35 16.41
N GLU A 93 9.34 -14.94 16.54
CA GLU A 93 8.39 -15.49 17.51
C GLU A 93 7.09 -15.99 16.84
N PRO A 94 7.15 -16.93 15.88
CA PRO A 94 5.98 -17.34 15.10
C PRO A 94 4.86 -17.92 15.98
N LYS A 95 5.23 -18.64 17.05
CA LYS A 95 4.28 -19.20 18.01
C LYS A 95 3.48 -18.12 18.75
N LYS A 96 4.07 -16.95 18.99
CA LYS A 96 3.38 -15.84 19.65
C LYS A 96 2.35 -15.23 18.71
N ILE A 97 2.68 -15.06 17.42
CA ILE A 97 1.73 -14.58 16.42
C ILE A 97 0.56 -15.53 16.25
N ILE A 98 0.81 -16.84 16.08
CA ILE A 98 -0.26 -17.84 15.95
C ILE A 98 -1.20 -17.76 17.17
N ARG A 99 -0.65 -17.69 18.39
CA ARG A 99 -1.44 -17.52 19.62
C ARG A 99 -2.22 -16.20 19.65
N THR A 100 -1.65 -15.10 19.18
CA THR A 100 -2.35 -13.81 19.09
C THR A 100 -3.51 -13.87 18.10
N LEU A 101 -3.33 -14.54 16.96
CA LEU A 101 -4.38 -14.76 15.97
C LEU A 101 -5.49 -15.68 16.50
N GLU A 102 -5.14 -16.75 17.21
CA GLU A 102 -6.09 -17.67 17.86
C GLU A 102 -6.88 -17.00 18.99
N LYS A 103 -6.25 -16.09 19.73
CA LYS A 103 -6.85 -15.37 20.85
C LYS A 103 -7.49 -14.04 20.44
N ALA A 104 -7.41 -13.66 19.16
CA ALA A 104 -8.00 -12.41 18.69
C ALA A 104 -9.51 -12.46 18.96
N PRO A 105 -10.08 -11.47 19.68
CA PRO A 105 -11.49 -11.49 20.00
C PRO A 105 -12.30 -11.48 18.70
N ALA A 106 -13.26 -12.39 18.58
CA ALA A 106 -14.25 -12.32 17.51
C ALA A 106 -14.92 -10.94 17.58
N GLY A 107 -14.77 -10.14 16.51
CA GLY A 107 -15.30 -8.78 16.48
C GLY A 107 -16.78 -8.78 16.84
N LYS A 108 -17.18 -7.90 17.77
CA LYS A 108 -18.59 -7.80 18.19
C LYS A 108 -19.42 -7.34 16.98
N ILE A 109 -20.25 -8.24 16.44
CA ILE A 109 -21.19 -7.89 15.38
C ILE A 109 -22.17 -6.87 15.96
N LEU A 110 -22.10 -5.62 15.46
CA LEU A 110 -23.05 -4.58 15.82
C LEU A 110 -24.29 -4.77 14.94
N SER A 111 -25.43 -5.01 15.58
CA SER A 111 -26.72 -5.05 14.90
C SER A 111 -27.08 -3.64 14.44
N PHE A 112 -27.17 -3.41 13.14
CA PHE A 112 -27.76 -2.19 12.60
C PHE A 112 -29.27 -2.42 12.47
N GLU A 113 -30.04 -1.84 13.39
CA GLU A 113 -31.50 -1.82 13.25
C GLU A 113 -31.88 -0.94 12.05
N ARG A 114 -32.69 -1.48 11.13
CA ARG A 114 -33.23 -0.67 10.02
C ARG A 114 -34.13 0.41 10.62
N PRO A 115 -33.94 1.69 10.26
CA PRO A 115 -34.85 2.74 10.69
C PRO A 115 -36.26 2.38 10.19
N LYS A 116 -37.25 2.42 11.09
CA LYS A 116 -38.65 2.17 10.72
C LYS A 116 -39.04 3.22 9.68
N SER A 117 -39.47 2.76 8.50
CA SER A 117 -40.07 3.63 7.48
C SER A 117 -41.30 4.28 8.10
N GLY A 118 -41.19 5.56 8.47
CA GLY A 118 -42.31 6.37 8.89
C GLY A 118 -43.30 6.48 7.73
N LYS A 119 -44.58 6.25 8.03
CA LYS A 119 -45.70 6.70 7.19
C LYS A 119 -45.92 8.20 7.38
#